data_AF-A0A099Y0A6-F1
#
_entry.id   AF-A0A099Y0A6-F1
#
_cell.length_a   1.000
_cell.length_b   1.000
_cell.length_c   1.000
_cell.angle_alpha   90.00
_cell.angle_beta   90.00
_cell.angle_gamma   90.00
#
_symmetry.space_group_name_H-M   'P 1'
#
loop_
_entity.id
_entity.type
_entity.pdbx_description
1 polymer ?
#
loop_
_entity_poly.entity_id
_entity_poly.type
_entity_poly.pdbx_seq_one_letter_code
_entity_poly.pdbx_strand_id
1 'polypeptide(L)'
;MKYLLLTFFVIALSCNQQSKEKKNTETTKTKKIITEKKENIKEEITEKSIVKTKEDLIVVLKNSKNVTDAKALIENSSLIWQELVIDENSLKAAIIKVPIDKKDFWLKRLKESNTFSSVEFHTKESVASIKYISENTFVKVRKTHCSGDCAVYDVILFKDGKVAFNGIENVLVKGTQEFNISEAKMKKIKGMFEKTSFGTYLDSYVDRSIMDFPSTFITHNNKQIEIKLWRNVPLELALAYEAFEDILYEKKLIE
;
A
#
# COMPACT_ATOMS: atom_id res chain seq x y z
N MET A 1 29.21 -37.75 22.53
CA MET A 1 27.88 -38.19 23.03
C MET A 1 26.86 -37.27 22.36
N LYS A 2 26.27 -37.68 21.22
CA LYS A 2 24.88 -38.20 21.10
C LYS A 2 23.90 -37.42 21.99
N TYR A 3 22.95 -36.69 21.40
CA TYR A 3 21.55 -37.14 21.28
C TYR A 3 20.78 -36.29 20.26
N LEU A 4 20.10 -37.03 19.40
CA LEU A 4 19.22 -36.64 18.31
C LEU A 4 17.79 -36.91 18.82
N LEU A 5 16.89 -35.94 18.73
CA LEU A 5 15.47 -36.16 19.05
C LEU A 5 14.59 -35.49 18.00
N LEU A 6 14.29 -36.30 16.99
CA LEU A 6 13.24 -36.16 15.99
C LEU A 6 11.93 -36.64 16.64
N THR A 7 10.84 -35.88 16.55
CA THR A 7 9.51 -36.38 16.91
C THR A 7 8.56 -36.19 15.73
N PHE A 8 8.16 -37.33 15.17
CA PHE A 8 7.06 -37.52 14.24
C PHE A 8 5.74 -37.48 15.02
N PHE A 9 4.73 -36.82 14.45
CA PHE A 9 3.34 -36.95 14.91
C PHE A 9 2.48 -37.42 13.74
N VAL A 10 2.04 -38.68 13.79
CA VAL A 10 1.02 -39.28 12.91
C VAL A 10 0.10 -40.11 13.79
N ILE A 11 -1.17 -39.70 13.90
CA ILE A 11 -2.29 -40.52 14.41
C ILE A 11 -3.53 -40.08 13.61
N ALA A 12 -3.89 -40.79 12.55
CA ALA A 12 -4.82 -41.93 12.49
C ALA A 12 -6.30 -41.52 12.50
N LEU A 13 -6.93 -41.72 11.34
CA LEU A 13 -8.36 -41.63 11.06
C LEU A 13 -9.09 -42.82 11.72
N SER A 14 -10.24 -42.56 12.36
CA SER A 14 -11.22 -43.59 12.68
C SER A 14 -12.56 -43.29 12.02
N CYS A 15 -12.88 -44.05 10.98
CA CYS A 15 -14.22 -44.22 10.44
C CYS A 15 -15.13 -44.86 11.49
N ASN A 16 -16.37 -44.38 11.62
CA ASN A 16 -17.46 -45.15 12.19
C ASN A 16 -18.62 -45.20 11.19
N GLN A 17 -19.01 -46.42 10.83
CA GLN A 17 -19.96 -46.77 9.78
C GLN A 17 -21.01 -47.69 10.39
N GLN A 18 -22.29 -47.34 10.21
CA GLN A 18 -23.49 -48.20 10.14
C GLN A 18 -24.70 -47.27 9.98
N SER A 19 -25.76 -47.52 9.20
CA SER A 19 -26.10 -48.55 8.23
C SER A 19 -27.30 -48.03 7.42
N LYS A 20 -27.43 -48.49 6.18
CA LYS A 20 -28.48 -48.16 5.20
C LYS A 20 -29.87 -48.60 5.66
N GLU A 21 -30.91 -47.85 5.28
CA GLU A 21 -32.06 -48.40 4.55
C GLU A 21 -32.84 -47.30 3.80
N LYS A 22 -33.05 -47.52 2.49
CA LYS A 22 -33.98 -46.78 1.63
C LYS A 22 -35.15 -47.70 1.33
N LYS A 23 -36.38 -47.20 1.43
CA LYS A 23 -37.53 -47.71 0.67
C LYS A 23 -38.48 -46.57 0.31
N ASN A 24 -38.66 -46.37 -0.99
CA ASN A 24 -39.70 -45.54 -1.60
C ASN A 24 -41.08 -46.14 -1.32
N THR A 25 -42.13 -45.32 -1.24
CA THR A 25 -43.41 -45.54 -1.95
C THR A 25 -44.18 -44.21 -2.01
N GLU A 26 -44.70 -43.92 -3.19
CA GLU A 26 -45.53 -42.76 -3.54
C GLU A 26 -46.98 -42.87 -3.01
N THR A 27 -47.68 -41.74 -3.14
CA THR A 27 -49.08 -41.61 -3.59
C THR A 27 -50.21 -41.39 -2.57
N THR A 28 -50.85 -40.22 -2.76
CA THR A 28 -52.31 -39.98 -2.86
C THR A 28 -52.97 -39.10 -1.77
N LYS A 29 -53.11 -37.83 -2.17
CA LYS A 29 -54.22 -36.87 -1.95
C LYS A 29 -55.48 -37.43 -1.27
N THR A 30 -56.02 -36.70 -0.30
CA THR A 30 -57.45 -36.32 -0.28
C THR A 30 -57.65 -34.97 0.43
N LYS A 31 -58.37 -34.08 -0.27
CA LYS A 31 -58.86 -32.75 0.13
C LYS A 31 -59.78 -32.81 1.35
N LYS A 32 -59.67 -31.83 2.24
CA LYS A 32 -60.84 -31.12 2.77
C LYS A 32 -60.47 -29.67 3.11
N ILE A 33 -61.08 -28.76 2.35
CA ILE A 33 -61.14 -27.33 2.58
C ILE A 33 -62.34 -27.10 3.51
N ILE A 34 -62.26 -26.15 4.47
CA ILE A 34 -63.27 -25.10 4.72
C ILE A 34 -62.84 -24.19 5.90
N THR A 35 -62.82 -22.88 5.59
CA THR A 35 -62.94 -21.64 6.40
C THR A 35 -61.87 -21.21 7.39
N GLU A 36 -61.10 -20.21 6.94
CA GLU A 36 -61.05 -18.84 7.47
C GLU A 36 -61.31 -18.61 8.97
N LYS A 37 -60.24 -18.20 9.67
CA LYS A 37 -60.30 -17.02 10.53
C LYS A 37 -58.94 -16.30 10.49
N LYS A 38 -58.94 -15.11 9.87
CA LYS A 38 -57.85 -14.15 9.93
C LYS A 38 -57.72 -13.67 11.38
N GLU A 39 -56.58 -13.92 12.00
CA GLU A 39 -56.19 -13.23 13.21
C GLU A 39 -54.81 -12.61 12.95
N ASN A 40 -54.77 -11.29 13.08
CA ASN A 40 -53.62 -10.42 12.86
C ASN A 40 -52.45 -10.85 13.76
N ILE A 41 -51.45 -11.49 13.17
CA ILE A 41 -50.11 -11.53 13.75
C ILE A 41 -49.41 -10.28 13.24
N LYS A 42 -49.25 -9.28 14.11
CA LYS A 42 -48.29 -8.21 13.90
C LYS A 42 -46.92 -8.87 13.78
N GLU A 43 -46.41 -8.98 12.56
CA GLU A 43 -45.00 -9.25 12.32
C GLU A 43 -44.21 -8.08 12.92
N GLU A 44 -43.65 -8.34 14.09
CA GLU A 44 -42.59 -7.55 14.67
C GLU A 44 -41.38 -7.72 13.75
N ILE A 45 -41.18 -6.76 12.86
CA ILE A 45 -40.00 -6.68 12.00
C ILE A 45 -38.83 -6.38 12.94
N THR A 46 -38.19 -7.44 13.46
CA THR A 46 -36.84 -7.33 14.01
C THR A 46 -35.93 -6.87 12.88
N GLU A 47 -35.64 -5.58 12.87
CA GLU A 47 -34.52 -4.99 12.15
C GLU A 47 -33.25 -5.76 12.58
N LYS A 48 -32.87 -6.77 11.79
CA LYS A 48 -31.54 -7.38 11.89
C LYS A 48 -30.55 -6.28 11.57
N SER A 49 -30.02 -5.61 12.59
CA SER A 49 -28.89 -4.70 12.41
C SER A 49 -27.78 -5.52 11.76
N ILE A 50 -27.42 -5.19 10.52
CA ILE A 50 -26.29 -5.81 9.84
C ILE A 50 -25.06 -5.42 10.65
N VAL A 51 -24.56 -6.33 11.49
CA VAL A 51 -23.34 -6.09 12.26
C VAL A 51 -22.20 -5.99 11.26
N LYS A 52 -21.63 -4.79 11.11
CA LYS A 52 -20.47 -4.54 10.26
C LYS A 52 -19.29 -5.35 10.81
N THR A 53 -18.83 -6.37 10.08
CA THR A 53 -17.74 -7.27 10.51
C THR A 53 -16.37 -6.90 9.95
N LYS A 54 -16.33 -5.98 8.97
CA LYS A 54 -15.11 -5.55 8.30
C LYS A 54 -15.05 -4.04 8.22
N GLU A 55 -13.85 -3.51 8.30
CA GLU A 55 -13.55 -2.11 8.07
C GLU A 55 -12.76 -1.96 6.77
N ASP A 56 -13.02 -0.89 6.03
CA ASP A 56 -12.33 -0.61 4.78
C ASP A 56 -11.14 0.33 5.08
N LEU A 57 -9.95 -0.07 4.63
CA LEU A 57 -8.76 0.77 4.64
C LEU A 57 -8.39 1.14 3.20
N ILE A 58 -7.87 2.35 3.01
CA ILE A 58 -7.19 2.74 1.78
C ILE A 58 -5.68 2.63 1.99
N VAL A 59 -5.01 2.01 1.03
CA VAL A 59 -3.55 1.84 1.04
C VAL A 59 -2.95 2.43 -0.22
N VAL A 60 -1.92 3.26 -0.07
CA VAL A 60 -1.19 3.85 -1.20
C VAL A 60 0.13 3.13 -1.37
N LEU A 61 0.37 2.55 -2.55
CA LEU A 61 1.59 1.77 -2.80
C LEU A 61 2.84 2.65 -2.75
N LYS A 62 3.91 2.15 -2.12
CA LYS A 62 5.20 2.84 -2.06
C LYS A 62 5.93 2.80 -3.42
N ASN A 63 5.69 1.75 -4.20
CA ASN A 63 6.09 1.61 -5.60
C ASN A 63 4.85 1.23 -6.43
N SER A 64 4.44 2.09 -7.36
CA SER A 64 3.24 1.88 -8.18
C SER A 64 3.32 0.66 -9.09
N LYS A 65 4.52 0.12 -9.36
CA LYS A 65 4.70 -1.06 -10.22
C LYS A 65 4.50 -2.38 -9.47
N ASN A 66 4.48 -2.36 -8.13
CA ASN A 66 4.46 -3.57 -7.29
C ASN A 66 3.05 -3.99 -6.85
N VAL A 67 2.04 -3.84 -7.73
CA VAL A 67 0.64 -4.19 -7.40
C VAL A 67 0.49 -5.65 -7.03
N THR A 68 1.10 -6.55 -7.81
CA THR A 68 1.00 -8.00 -7.59
C THR A 68 1.52 -8.40 -6.21
N ASP A 69 2.71 -7.91 -5.84
CA ASP A 69 3.32 -8.21 -4.54
C ASP A 69 2.51 -7.60 -3.39
N ALA A 70 2.03 -6.37 -3.56
CA ALA A 70 1.18 -5.71 -2.56
C ALA A 70 -0.13 -6.49 -2.35
N LYS A 71 -0.77 -6.93 -3.44
CA LYS A 71 -1.98 -7.75 -3.38
C LYS A 71 -1.71 -9.09 -2.69
N ALA A 72 -0.62 -9.77 -3.04
CA ALA A 72 -0.23 -11.03 -2.42
C ALA A 72 0.02 -10.86 -0.90
N LEU A 73 0.66 -9.77 -0.46
CA LEU A 73 0.85 -9.48 0.96
C LEU A 73 -0.49 -9.37 1.71
N ILE A 74 -1.47 -8.68 1.12
CA ILE A 74 -2.82 -8.52 1.68
C ILE A 74 -3.53 -9.88 1.75
N GLU A 75 -3.58 -10.63 0.65
CA GLU A 75 -4.31 -11.90 0.57
C GLU A 75 -3.68 -12.99 1.46
N ASN A 76 -2.33 -13.09 1.49
CA ASN A 76 -1.62 -14.02 2.38
C ASN A 76 -1.79 -13.66 3.86
N SER A 77 -2.12 -12.41 4.15
CA SER A 77 -2.48 -11.94 5.50
C SER A 77 -3.94 -12.22 5.86
N SER A 78 -4.68 -12.99 5.04
CA SER A 78 -6.11 -13.26 5.18
C SER A 78 -6.98 -11.99 5.15
N LEU A 79 -6.48 -10.93 4.52
CA LEU A 79 -7.22 -9.71 4.24
C LEU A 79 -7.82 -9.77 2.83
N ILE A 80 -8.74 -8.87 2.51
CA ILE A 80 -9.34 -8.81 1.17
C ILE A 80 -8.81 -7.60 0.43
N TRP A 81 -8.22 -7.83 -0.73
CA TRP A 81 -8.00 -6.78 -1.73
C TRP A 81 -9.31 -6.57 -2.50
N GLN A 82 -9.91 -5.38 -2.42
CA GLN A 82 -11.15 -5.10 -3.15
C GLN A 82 -10.85 -4.65 -4.58
N GLU A 83 -10.28 -3.47 -4.72
CA GLU A 83 -10.06 -2.82 -6.01
C GLU A 83 -8.97 -1.75 -5.91
N LEU A 84 -8.43 -1.38 -7.06
CA LEU A 84 -7.64 -0.16 -7.21
C LEU A 84 -8.60 1.02 -7.41
N VAL A 85 -8.65 1.93 -6.44
CA VAL A 85 -9.46 3.15 -6.52
C VAL A 85 -8.74 4.31 -7.19
N ILE A 86 -7.41 4.23 -7.25
CA ILE A 86 -6.56 5.11 -8.05
C ILE A 86 -5.59 4.22 -8.80
N ASP A 87 -5.58 4.33 -10.12
CA ASP A 87 -4.76 3.50 -11.02
C ASP A 87 -4.02 4.37 -12.04
N GLU A 88 -3.15 5.24 -11.52
CA GLU A 88 -2.25 6.06 -12.34
C GLU A 88 -0.87 5.39 -12.45
N ASN A 89 -0.03 5.89 -13.36
CA ASN A 89 1.30 5.34 -13.61
C ASN A 89 2.22 5.47 -12.39
N SER A 90 2.21 6.63 -11.71
CA SER A 90 3.03 6.84 -10.51
C SER A 90 2.27 6.78 -9.19
N LEU A 91 0.95 6.67 -9.22
CA LEU A 91 0.11 6.60 -8.03
C LEU A 91 -0.88 5.46 -8.15
N LYS A 92 -0.77 4.49 -7.24
CA LYS A 92 -1.77 3.44 -7.10
C LYS A 92 -2.25 3.36 -5.66
N ALA A 93 -3.57 3.37 -5.50
CA ALA A 93 -4.22 3.23 -4.21
C ALA A 93 -5.30 2.16 -4.30
N ALA A 94 -5.37 1.31 -3.28
CA ALA A 94 -6.33 0.22 -3.22
C ALA A 94 -7.21 0.33 -1.97
N ILE A 95 -8.45 -0.13 -2.09
CA ILE A 95 -9.26 -0.43 -0.90
C ILE A 95 -9.03 -1.88 -0.51
N ILE A 96 -8.80 -2.09 0.79
CA ILE A 96 -8.71 -3.41 1.40
C ILE A 96 -9.71 -3.54 2.54
N LYS A 97 -10.16 -4.76 2.82
CA LYS A 97 -10.99 -5.05 4.00
C LYS A 97 -10.20 -5.75 5.08
N VAL A 98 -10.34 -5.24 6.30
CA VAL A 98 -9.74 -5.81 7.51
C VAL A 98 -10.83 -6.22 8.52
N PRO A 99 -10.60 -7.24 9.37
CA PRO A 99 -11.51 -7.56 10.46
C PRO A 99 -11.72 -6.35 11.38
N ILE A 100 -12.97 -6.01 11.69
CA ILE A 100 -13.29 -4.77 12.43
C ILE A 100 -12.70 -4.77 13.84
N ASP A 101 -12.60 -5.94 14.47
CA ASP A 101 -12.01 -6.19 15.79
C ASP A 101 -10.49 -6.06 15.80
N LYS A 102 -9.84 -6.09 14.62
CA LYS A 102 -8.38 -5.99 14.46
C LYS A 102 -7.96 -4.81 13.57
N LYS A 103 -8.85 -3.86 13.32
CA LYS A 103 -8.59 -2.74 12.39
C LYS A 103 -7.33 -1.94 12.77
N ASP A 104 -7.14 -1.64 14.06
CA ASP A 104 -5.99 -0.85 14.52
C ASP A 104 -4.68 -1.65 14.46
N PHE A 105 -4.75 -2.96 14.73
CA PHE A 105 -3.62 -3.86 14.53
C PHE A 105 -3.16 -3.86 13.08
N TRP A 106 -4.10 -4.02 12.13
CA TRP A 106 -3.77 -4.01 10.71
C TRP A 106 -3.33 -2.65 10.21
N LEU A 107 -3.94 -1.57 10.69
CA LEU A 107 -3.51 -0.21 10.40
C LEU A 107 -2.03 -0.02 10.75
N LYS A 108 -1.62 -0.44 11.95
CA LYS A 108 -0.21 -0.36 12.38
C LYS A 108 0.69 -1.29 11.55
N ARG A 109 0.34 -2.57 11.46
CA ARG A 109 1.15 -3.59 10.77
C ARG A 109 1.40 -3.26 9.30
N LEU A 110 0.41 -2.73 8.59
CA LEU A 110 0.54 -2.35 7.18
C LEU A 110 1.39 -1.09 7.01
N LYS A 111 1.35 -0.13 7.95
CA LYS A 111 2.27 1.02 7.95
C LYS A 111 3.73 0.58 8.10
N GLU A 112 3.96 -0.46 8.90
CA GLU A 112 5.29 -1.01 9.17
C GLU A 112 5.80 -1.96 8.07
N SER A 113 4.96 -2.36 7.10
CA SER A 113 5.33 -3.37 6.09
C SER A 113 6.29 -2.88 5.01
N ASN A 114 6.57 -1.57 4.95
CA ASN A 114 7.34 -0.89 3.91
C ASN A 114 6.79 -1.07 2.46
N THR A 115 5.61 -1.67 2.32
CA THR A 115 4.92 -1.86 1.03
C THR A 115 4.08 -0.64 0.65
N PHE A 116 3.53 0.01 1.67
CA PHE A 116 2.63 1.14 1.52
C PHE A 116 3.30 2.42 1.98
N SER A 117 3.05 3.51 1.25
CA SER A 117 3.45 4.86 1.64
C SER A 117 2.46 5.52 2.58
N SER A 118 1.18 5.14 2.50
CA SER A 118 0.17 5.48 3.51
C SER A 118 -0.84 4.34 3.66
N VAL A 119 -1.43 4.26 4.86
CA VAL A 119 -2.49 3.32 5.22
C VAL A 119 -3.43 4.09 6.14
N GLU A 120 -4.67 4.26 5.72
CA GLU A 120 -5.66 5.08 6.40
C GLU A 120 -7.04 4.41 6.31
N PHE A 121 -7.98 4.84 7.14
CA PHE A 121 -9.37 4.42 6.97
C PHE A 121 -9.93 4.97 5.66
N HIS A 122 -10.65 4.13 4.92
CA HIS A 122 -11.26 4.56 3.67
C HIS A 122 -12.42 5.52 3.95
N THR A 123 -12.22 6.78 3.55
CA THR A 123 -13.19 7.86 3.62
C THR A 123 -13.15 8.67 2.33
N LYS A 124 -14.16 9.52 2.08
CA LYS A 124 -14.12 10.41 0.91
C LYS A 124 -12.95 11.40 1.03
N GLU A 125 -12.69 11.84 2.25
CA GLU A 125 -11.63 12.77 2.62
C GLU A 125 -10.24 12.16 2.38
N SER A 126 -10.03 10.88 2.73
CA SER A 126 -8.75 10.20 2.47
C SER A 126 -8.49 10.03 0.97
N VAL A 127 -9.51 9.73 0.17
CA VAL A 127 -9.35 9.64 -1.30
C VAL A 127 -9.02 11.02 -1.88
N ALA A 128 -9.71 12.06 -1.42
CA ALA A 128 -9.47 13.44 -1.85
C ALA A 128 -8.07 13.93 -1.45
N SER A 129 -7.59 13.61 -0.24
CA SER A 129 -6.25 14.01 0.22
C SER A 129 -5.14 13.35 -0.60
N ILE A 130 -5.28 12.06 -0.94
CA ILE A 130 -4.32 11.34 -1.78
C ILE A 130 -4.24 11.97 -3.17
N LYS A 131 -5.39 12.28 -3.79
CA LYS A 131 -5.44 12.96 -5.09
C LYS A 131 -4.81 14.35 -5.01
N TYR A 132 -5.17 15.14 -4.00
CA TYR A 132 -4.60 16.47 -3.79
C TYR A 132 -3.08 16.43 -3.66
N ILE A 133 -2.53 15.51 -2.87
CA ILE A 133 -1.07 15.35 -2.73
C ILE A 133 -0.44 15.01 -4.07
N SER A 134 -1.03 14.10 -4.85
CA SER A 134 -0.55 13.73 -6.19
C SER A 134 -0.51 14.92 -7.14
N GLU A 135 -1.64 15.63 -7.25
CA GLU A 135 -1.84 16.74 -8.17
C GLU A 135 -0.95 17.94 -7.83
N ASN A 136 -0.61 18.13 -6.55
CA ASN A 136 0.24 19.22 -6.09
C ASN A 136 1.71 18.84 -5.91
N THR A 137 2.06 17.56 -6.07
CA THR A 137 3.45 17.12 -6.08
C THR A 137 4.14 17.64 -7.34
N PHE A 138 5.29 18.30 -7.17
CA PHE A 138 6.19 18.61 -8.27
C PHE A 138 7.17 17.46 -8.48
N VAL A 139 7.87 17.05 -7.44
CA VAL A 139 8.75 15.87 -7.44
C VAL A 139 8.66 15.15 -6.10
N LYS A 140 8.62 13.82 -6.15
CA LYS A 140 8.74 12.95 -4.97
C LYS A 140 9.98 12.08 -5.12
N VAL A 141 10.81 12.06 -4.09
CA VAL A 141 12.02 11.22 -4.02
C VAL A 141 11.89 10.27 -2.85
N ARG A 142 12.30 9.02 -3.06
CA ARG A 142 12.42 8.01 -2.02
C ARG A 142 13.74 7.28 -2.15
N LYS A 143 14.49 7.15 -1.05
CA LYS A 143 15.75 6.41 -1.00
C LYS A 143 15.59 5.19 -0.09
N THR A 144 15.98 4.01 -0.56
CA THR A 144 15.87 2.75 0.22
C THR A 144 17.10 2.52 1.08
N HIS A 145 17.00 1.54 1.99
CA HIS A 145 18.15 1.02 2.73
C HIS A 145 19.23 0.46 1.79
N CYS A 146 20.44 0.37 2.32
CA CYS A 146 21.62 -0.21 1.72
C CYS A 146 22.35 -1.04 2.79
N SER A 147 23.46 -1.72 2.46
CA SER A 147 24.20 -2.54 3.43
C SER A 147 25.08 -1.73 4.40
N GLY A 148 25.06 -0.39 4.33
CA GLY A 148 25.82 0.52 5.19
C GLY A 148 24.98 1.74 5.60
N ASP A 149 25.65 2.86 5.87
CA ASP A 149 25.03 4.04 6.49
C ASP A 149 24.33 4.98 5.49
N CYS A 150 23.71 4.44 4.45
CA CYS A 150 23.00 5.27 3.48
C CYS A 150 21.73 5.86 4.10
N ALA A 151 21.55 7.18 3.97
CA ALA A 151 20.32 7.86 4.33
C ALA A 151 19.08 7.23 3.67
N VAL A 152 18.08 6.89 4.48
CA VAL A 152 16.79 6.34 4.07
C VAL A 152 15.72 7.37 4.40
N TYR A 153 15.00 7.82 3.38
CA TYR A 153 13.98 8.85 3.53
C TYR A 153 12.95 8.82 2.38
N ASP A 154 11.80 9.44 2.66
CA ASP A 154 10.80 9.83 1.68
C ASP A 154 10.69 11.37 1.69
N VAL A 155 10.59 12.01 0.54
CA VAL A 155 10.44 13.47 0.45
C VAL A 155 9.57 13.87 -0.72
N ILE A 156 8.73 14.88 -0.50
CA ILE A 156 7.84 15.47 -1.50
C ILE A 156 8.15 16.96 -1.55
N LEU A 157 8.46 17.47 -2.74
CA LEU A 157 8.44 18.90 -3.05
C LEU A 157 7.14 19.20 -3.80
N PHE A 158 6.32 20.05 -3.22
CA PHE A 158 5.06 20.52 -3.78
C PHE A 158 5.29 21.68 -4.75
N LYS A 159 4.32 21.91 -5.64
CA LYS A 159 4.36 22.93 -6.70
C LYS A 159 4.50 24.38 -6.18
N ASP A 160 4.06 24.61 -4.94
CA ASP A 160 4.12 25.86 -4.19
C ASP A 160 5.46 26.08 -3.46
N GLY A 161 6.37 25.11 -3.46
CA GLY A 161 7.66 25.18 -2.77
C GLY A 161 7.63 24.64 -1.33
N LYS A 162 6.50 24.10 -0.85
CA LYS A 162 6.48 23.32 0.38
C LYS A 162 7.25 22.02 0.18
N VAL A 163 8.02 21.61 1.19
CA VAL A 163 8.70 20.33 1.26
C VAL A 163 8.18 19.56 2.46
N ALA A 164 7.76 18.32 2.24
CA ALA A 164 7.46 17.35 3.29
C ALA A 164 8.52 16.24 3.24
N PHE A 165 9.38 16.20 4.25
CA PHE A 165 10.44 15.21 4.41
C PHE A 165 10.05 14.22 5.50
N ASN A 166 10.32 12.93 5.31
CA ASN A 166 10.16 11.88 6.30
C ASN A 166 11.46 11.07 6.38
N GLY A 167 12.27 11.37 7.38
CA GLY A 167 13.52 10.66 7.64
C GLY A 167 13.28 9.33 8.35
N ILE A 168 13.91 8.25 7.88
CA ILE A 168 13.67 6.89 8.38
C ILE A 168 14.89 6.37 9.12
N GLU A 169 16.04 6.29 8.44
CA GLU A 169 17.26 5.65 8.94
C GLU A 169 18.50 6.34 8.37
N ASN A 170 19.60 6.40 9.15
CA ASN A 170 20.87 7.05 8.77
C ASN A 170 20.69 8.49 8.25
N VAL A 171 19.79 9.23 8.91
CA VAL A 171 19.49 10.64 8.64
C VAL A 171 19.72 11.46 9.90
N LEU A 172 20.02 12.74 9.73
CA LEU A 172 20.22 13.66 10.86
C LEU A 172 18.91 13.94 11.61
N VAL A 173 17.77 13.90 10.90
CA VAL A 173 16.44 14.12 11.48
C VAL A 173 15.51 12.98 11.08
N LYS A 174 15.01 12.23 12.08
CA LYS A 174 14.00 11.17 11.88
C LYS A 174 12.57 11.72 11.98
N GLY A 175 11.65 11.08 11.29
CA GLY A 175 10.23 11.45 11.24
C GLY A 175 9.94 12.60 10.28
N THR A 176 8.72 13.11 10.37
CA THR A 176 8.20 14.12 9.45
C THR A 176 8.72 15.52 9.79
N GLN A 177 9.21 16.23 8.78
CA GLN A 177 9.58 17.64 8.82
C GLN A 177 8.95 18.35 7.63
N GLU A 178 8.39 19.53 7.88
CA GLU A 178 7.83 20.37 6.82
C GLU A 178 8.48 21.74 6.83
N PHE A 179 8.83 22.24 5.66
CA PHE A 179 9.40 23.58 5.50
C PHE A 179 9.14 24.10 4.09
N ASN A 180 9.35 25.39 3.88
CA ASN A 180 9.29 26.00 2.55
C ASN A 180 10.68 26.32 2.04
N ILE A 181 10.90 26.16 0.73
CA ILE A 181 12.09 26.67 0.04
C ILE A 181 11.82 28.06 -0.52
N SER A 182 12.89 28.81 -0.81
CA SER A 182 12.76 30.11 -1.45
C SER A 182 12.29 29.96 -2.90
N GLU A 183 11.60 30.99 -3.42
CA GLU A 183 11.15 31.02 -4.81
C GLU A 183 12.31 30.85 -5.81
N ALA A 184 13.46 31.47 -5.52
CA ALA A 184 14.67 31.31 -6.33
C ALA A 184 15.14 29.86 -6.40
N LYS A 185 15.09 29.12 -5.27
CA LYS A 185 15.44 27.69 -5.21
C LYS A 185 14.42 26.86 -5.99
N MET A 186 13.13 27.13 -5.81
CA MET A 186 12.08 26.44 -6.56
C MET A 186 12.23 26.65 -8.07
N LYS A 187 12.53 27.89 -8.49
CA LYS A 187 12.79 28.21 -9.90
C LYS A 187 14.01 27.48 -10.46
N LYS A 188 15.11 27.38 -9.69
CA LYS A 188 16.30 26.61 -10.07
C LYS A 188 15.92 25.14 -10.32
N ILE A 189 15.21 24.51 -9.39
CA ILE A 189 14.84 23.09 -9.48
C ILE A 189 13.88 22.85 -10.65
N LYS A 190 12.83 23.68 -10.79
CA LYS A 190 11.91 23.61 -11.93
C LYS A 190 12.67 23.68 -13.26
N GLY A 191 13.56 24.66 -13.41
CA GLY A 191 14.36 24.82 -14.62
C GLY A 191 15.35 23.68 -14.90
N MET A 192 15.79 22.92 -13.88
CA MET A 192 16.59 21.71 -14.10
C MET A 192 15.73 20.55 -14.58
N PHE A 193 14.57 20.31 -13.96
CA PHE A 193 13.63 19.26 -14.37
C PHE A 193 13.04 19.53 -15.76
N GLU A 194 12.76 20.79 -16.13
CA GLU A 194 12.28 21.17 -17.47
C GLU A 194 13.28 20.85 -18.59
N LYS A 195 14.58 20.78 -18.28
CA LYS A 195 15.61 20.37 -19.25
C LYS A 195 15.69 18.85 -19.42
N THR A 196 15.08 18.09 -18.51
CA THR A 196 15.07 16.64 -18.59
C THR A 196 14.00 16.16 -19.57
N SER A 197 14.29 15.05 -20.24
CA SER A 197 13.29 14.28 -20.99
C SER A 197 12.64 13.22 -20.09
N PHE A 198 12.23 13.59 -18.87
CA PHE A 198 11.79 12.64 -17.83
C PHE A 198 10.79 11.59 -18.34
N GLY A 199 9.80 12.02 -19.12
CA GLY A 199 8.76 11.16 -19.69
C GLY A 199 9.27 10.08 -20.65
N THR A 200 10.44 10.26 -21.28
CA THR A 200 10.98 9.34 -22.29
C THR A 200 12.02 8.37 -21.75
N TYR A 201 12.56 8.64 -20.56
CA TYR A 201 13.61 7.82 -19.96
C TYR A 201 13.17 6.39 -19.63
N LEU A 202 14.13 5.52 -19.32
CA LEU A 202 13.82 4.18 -18.86
C LEU A 202 13.12 4.24 -17.50
N ASP A 203 12.32 3.23 -17.27
CA ASP A 203 11.58 3.02 -16.03
C ASP A 203 12.51 2.63 -14.86
N SER A 204 13.69 2.09 -15.16
CA SER A 204 14.70 1.75 -14.18
C SER A 204 16.12 1.77 -14.77
N TYR A 205 17.06 2.19 -13.94
CA TYR A 205 18.51 2.18 -14.15
C TYR A 205 19.14 1.36 -13.02
N VAL A 206 18.88 0.05 -13.05
CA VAL A 206 19.24 -0.89 -11.99
C VAL A 206 20.12 -2.00 -12.54
N ASP A 207 21.22 -2.28 -11.84
CA ASP A 207 21.98 -3.50 -12.01
C ASP A 207 21.60 -4.48 -10.90
N ARG A 208 21.00 -5.63 -11.27
CA ARG A 208 20.52 -6.64 -10.32
C ARG A 208 21.66 -7.38 -9.62
N SER A 209 22.89 -7.32 -10.13
CA SER A 209 24.04 -7.95 -9.50
C SER A 209 24.53 -7.19 -8.26
N ILE A 210 24.12 -5.93 -8.11
CA ILE A 210 24.59 -5.04 -7.05
C ILE A 210 23.47 -4.89 -6.01
N MET A 211 23.50 -5.72 -4.97
CA MET A 211 22.46 -5.74 -3.94
C MET A 211 22.65 -4.64 -2.88
N ASP A 212 23.90 -4.33 -2.54
CA ASP A 212 24.27 -3.52 -1.37
C ASP A 212 23.99 -2.01 -1.48
N PHE A 213 23.67 -1.52 -2.67
CA PHE A 213 23.44 -0.10 -2.92
C PHE A 213 21.97 0.30 -2.69
N PRO A 214 21.69 1.55 -2.30
CA PRO A 214 20.32 2.01 -2.19
C PRO A 214 19.71 2.22 -3.58
N SER A 215 18.41 1.98 -3.70
CA SER A 215 17.61 2.46 -4.82
C SER A 215 17.05 3.84 -4.50
N THR A 216 17.15 4.76 -5.45
CA THR A 216 16.53 6.08 -5.46
C THR A 216 15.36 6.06 -6.43
N PHE A 217 14.16 6.35 -5.95
CA PHE A 217 12.96 6.44 -6.76
C PHE A 217 12.61 7.92 -6.93
N ILE A 218 12.58 8.39 -8.17
CA ILE A 218 12.20 9.76 -8.51
C ILE A 218 10.85 9.69 -9.21
N THR A 219 9.88 10.44 -8.73
CA THR A 219 8.54 10.55 -9.30
C THR A 219 8.29 11.98 -9.73
N HIS A 220 8.01 12.18 -11.02
CA HIS A 220 7.73 13.48 -11.62
C HIS A 220 6.82 13.28 -12.84
N ASN A 221 5.86 14.19 -13.07
CA ASN A 221 4.91 14.16 -14.20
C ASN A 221 4.27 12.78 -14.46
N ASN A 222 3.69 12.17 -13.42
CA ASN A 222 3.03 10.87 -13.46
C ASN A 222 3.93 9.71 -13.94
N LYS A 223 5.25 9.83 -13.75
CA LYS A 223 6.19 8.75 -14.04
C LYS A 223 7.11 8.54 -12.84
N GLN A 224 7.49 7.29 -12.61
CA GLN A 224 8.46 6.90 -11.59
C GLN A 224 9.62 6.16 -12.23
N ILE A 225 10.83 6.62 -11.91
CA ILE A 225 12.10 6.03 -12.33
C ILE A 225 12.80 5.50 -11.09
N GLU A 226 13.27 4.26 -11.14
CA GLU A 226 14.16 3.68 -10.13
C GLU A 226 15.63 3.80 -10.59
N ILE A 227 16.50 4.30 -9.73
CA ILE A 227 17.93 4.46 -9.99
C ILE A 227 18.70 3.78 -8.88
N LYS A 228 19.51 2.79 -9.21
CA LYS A 228 20.46 2.19 -8.26
C LYS A 228 21.89 2.68 -8.50
N LEU A 229 22.22 2.98 -9.75
CA LEU A 229 23.54 3.47 -10.17
C LEU A 229 23.40 4.62 -11.16
N TRP A 230 24.17 5.68 -10.94
CA TRP A 230 24.09 6.92 -11.73
C TRP A 230 24.88 6.88 -13.04
N ARG A 231 25.75 5.88 -13.27
CA ARG A 231 26.66 5.81 -14.43
C ARG A 231 25.94 5.91 -15.78
N ASN A 232 24.76 5.30 -15.89
CA ASN A 232 23.99 5.22 -17.14
C ASN A 232 22.74 6.11 -17.10
N VAL A 233 22.61 6.95 -16.08
CA VAL A 233 21.50 7.89 -15.95
C VAL A 233 21.83 9.13 -16.79
N PRO A 234 20.87 9.67 -17.56
CA PRO A 234 21.07 10.92 -18.29
C PRO A 234 21.57 12.03 -17.37
N LEU A 235 22.62 12.75 -17.80
CA LEU A 235 23.32 13.73 -16.97
C LEU A 235 22.38 14.81 -16.43
N GLU A 236 21.46 15.28 -17.27
CA GLU A 236 20.46 16.28 -16.92
C GLU A 236 19.52 15.81 -15.79
N LEU A 237 19.21 14.51 -15.72
CA LEU A 237 18.42 13.95 -14.62
C LEU A 237 19.24 13.88 -13.34
N ALA A 238 20.51 13.48 -13.42
CA ALA A 238 21.41 13.48 -12.27
C ALA A 238 21.57 14.89 -11.67
N LEU A 239 21.77 15.90 -12.51
CA LEU A 239 21.88 17.30 -12.08
C LEU A 239 20.56 17.85 -11.51
N ALA A 240 19.42 17.45 -12.07
CA ALA A 240 18.10 17.84 -11.53
C ALA A 240 17.84 17.21 -10.15
N TYR A 241 18.24 15.95 -9.97
CA TYR A 241 18.18 15.27 -8.68
C TYR A 241 19.12 15.90 -7.65
N GLU A 242 20.37 16.18 -8.02
CA GLU A 242 21.36 16.82 -7.14
C GLU A 242 20.87 18.20 -6.67
N ALA A 243 20.36 19.02 -7.59
CA ALA A 243 19.78 20.33 -7.25
C ALA A 243 18.57 20.24 -6.30
N PHE A 244 17.86 19.11 -6.31
CA PHE A 244 16.79 18.83 -5.36
C PHE A 244 17.36 18.35 -4.01
N GLU A 245 18.32 17.42 -4.00
CA GLU A 245 18.92 16.84 -2.79
C GLU A 245 19.71 17.90 -2.00
N ASP A 246 20.28 18.89 -2.68
CA ASP A 246 20.89 20.11 -2.09
C ASP A 246 20.00 20.75 -1.01
N ILE A 247 18.67 20.74 -1.20
CA ILE A 247 17.74 21.28 -0.20
C ILE A 247 17.88 20.56 1.14
N LEU A 248 18.05 19.24 1.10
CA LEU A 248 18.12 18.38 2.28
C LEU A 248 19.44 18.58 3.03
N TYR A 249 20.55 18.71 2.29
CA TYR A 249 21.86 19.06 2.86
C TYR A 249 21.86 20.46 3.49
N GLU A 250 21.32 21.47 2.79
CA GLU A 250 21.22 22.84 3.31
C GLU A 250 20.39 22.92 4.60
N LYS A 251 19.35 22.08 4.71
CA LYS A 251 18.53 21.96 5.92
C LYS A 251 19.09 21.01 6.96
N LYS A 252 20.25 20.39 6.72
CA LYS A 252 20.89 19.42 7.61
C LYS A 252 19.95 18.28 8.00
N LEU A 253 19.20 17.77 7.02
CA LEU A 253 18.29 16.63 7.21
C LEU A 253 19.02 15.29 6.96
N ILE A 254 20.06 15.33 6.14
CA ILE A 254 20.92 14.20 5.77
C ILE A 254 22.39 14.65 5.83
N GLU A 255 23.30 13.68 5.97
CA GLU A 255 24.77 13.87 5.99
C GLU A 255 25.37 13.92 4.59
#